data_AF-A0A7X7TWQ5-F1
#
_entry.id   AF-A0A7X7TWQ5-F1
#
_cell.length_a   1.000
_cell.length_b   1.000
_cell.length_c   1.000
_cell.angle_alpha   90.00
_cell.angle_beta   90.00
_cell.angle_gamma   90.00
#
_symmetry.space_group_name_H-M   'P 1'
#
loop_
_entity.id
_entity.type
_entity.pdbx_description
1 polymer ?
#
loop_
_entity_poly.entity_id
_entity_poly.type
_entity_poly.pdbx_seq_one_letter_code
_entity_poly.pdbx_strand_id
1 'polypeptide(L)'
;MKKIFIFLTFLLINIGLFSYEYKVDSFVFDFADGWNVIKGDDPQSVLKIEKDGSTVEFIKLEDELSDFYLNSRLAEQREALINKGFKPSDIKSTTIHYAAKFYYFVYPDKKINTVGLFTYQGVTYNFLSSGLDEGDVKKLIFNFKKPGEKIELPPPPKPKPIAKKVKKPEPKVQYISITESTEPAIVEPSTETVVNVSSASISTVTESNVSISTIITSTEAVTEALKEQPKESVQSLILSRINSSIENAINQSTDKQIIKRTPINKYFMLVLLILYVITTIYFKSRFSKYSNPRIKPYPKEMPPDFIFPFIITRLVTSSETMSQIITRNNQFLSSHFNHEYKKYYKWGVIGIVVVHIVWSLGEFVKEGFFAAAVSSLPLGNYIISFIELPFIAIIIYSVVLKKREKQKLVISDSQTNTICEVVGEKNSFVTKDNKGRDVLKVRKIGSYFKRQWECINEDDSVIFTIKDDHPDIWLAVKLLGNKLLRSRSYYSIYVENDKRIGFLFLDQNSINGYQVHFDYDYFRLANPVHVVSIFLYIISNEREENILFI
;
A
#
# COMPACT_ATOMS: atom_id res chain seq x y z
N MET A 1 -27.69 -2.38 17.13
CA MET A 1 -27.29 -1.00 16.75
C MET A 1 -25.91 -0.59 17.28
N LYS A 2 -25.63 -0.46 18.60
CA LYS A 2 -24.28 -0.07 19.10
C LYS A 2 -23.10 -0.81 18.42
N LYS A 3 -23.17 -2.14 18.24
CA LYS A 3 -22.13 -2.91 17.51
C LYS A 3 -21.92 -2.50 16.04
N ILE A 4 -22.96 -2.02 15.35
CA ILE A 4 -22.87 -1.55 13.95
C ILE A 4 -22.29 -0.13 13.89
N PHE A 5 -22.69 0.76 14.79
CA PHE A 5 -22.04 2.07 14.91
C PHE A 5 -20.56 1.90 15.29
N ILE A 6 -20.25 1.09 16.30
CA ILE A 6 -18.86 0.74 16.64
C ILE A 6 -18.15 0.13 15.43
N PHE A 7 -18.76 -0.78 14.66
CA PHE A 7 -18.13 -1.34 13.45
C PHE A 7 -17.88 -0.30 12.34
N LEU A 8 -18.82 0.61 12.05
CA LEU A 8 -18.63 1.67 11.05
C LEU A 8 -17.65 2.76 11.51
N THR A 9 -17.73 3.17 12.77
CA THR A 9 -16.78 4.12 13.37
C THR A 9 -15.40 3.47 13.51
N PHE A 10 -15.30 2.17 13.79
CA PHE A 10 -14.05 1.40 13.74
C PHE A 10 -13.56 1.22 12.30
N LEU A 11 -14.42 1.09 11.30
CA LEU A 11 -14.04 1.08 9.87
C LEU A 11 -13.44 2.43 9.44
N LEU A 12 -14.07 3.53 9.86
CA LEU A 12 -13.59 4.91 9.63
C LEU A 12 -12.33 5.23 10.44
N ILE A 13 -12.18 4.68 11.64
CA ILE A 13 -11.00 4.85 12.49
C ILE A 13 -9.85 3.93 12.05
N ASN A 14 -10.08 2.72 11.54
CA ASN A 14 -9.02 1.88 10.95
C ASN A 14 -8.52 2.41 9.59
N ILE A 15 -9.13 3.47 9.05
CA ILE A 15 -8.57 4.27 7.95
C ILE A 15 -7.56 5.32 8.49
N GLY A 16 -7.46 5.52 9.82
CA GLY A 16 -6.60 6.53 10.47
C GLY A 16 -5.81 6.10 11.73
N LEU A 17 -6.05 4.93 12.32
CA LEU A 17 -5.27 4.37 13.44
C LEU A 17 -4.67 3.01 13.06
N PHE A 18 -3.35 2.93 13.19
CA PHE A 18 -2.56 1.72 13.03
C PHE A 18 -2.52 0.90 14.33
N SER A 19 -2.12 -0.37 14.22
CA SER A 19 -1.52 -1.12 15.33
C SER A 19 -0.29 -0.40 15.88
N TYR A 20 0.22 -0.80 17.05
CA TYR A 20 1.54 -0.40 17.52
C TYR A 20 2.64 -1.05 16.66
N GLU A 21 2.90 -0.47 15.49
CA GLU A 21 4.05 -0.77 14.64
C GLU A 21 5.26 0.08 15.09
N TYR A 22 6.42 -0.54 15.32
CA TYR A 22 7.68 0.19 15.51
C TYR A 22 8.10 0.80 14.17
N LYS A 23 7.67 2.05 13.95
CA LYS A 23 7.91 2.80 12.73
C LYS A 23 9.24 3.54 12.79
N VAL A 24 10.15 3.14 11.92
CA VAL A 24 11.37 3.87 11.58
C VAL A 24 11.23 4.39 10.14
N ASP A 25 11.87 5.50 9.77
CA ASP A 25 11.43 6.34 8.65
C ASP A 25 11.36 5.70 7.25
N SER A 26 11.88 4.48 7.05
CA SER A 26 11.78 3.75 5.78
C SER A 26 11.21 2.32 5.86
N PHE A 27 11.12 1.69 7.04
CA PHE A 27 10.64 0.31 7.20
C PHE A 27 9.97 0.08 8.57
N VAL A 28 9.25 -1.03 8.71
CA VAL A 28 8.62 -1.48 9.97
C VAL A 28 9.07 -2.91 10.25
N PHE A 29 9.20 -3.23 11.54
CA PHE A 29 9.50 -4.57 12.01
C PHE A 29 8.42 -5.13 12.92
N ASP A 30 8.07 -6.40 12.69
CA ASP A 30 7.36 -7.23 13.66
C ASP A 30 8.41 -7.99 14.48
N PHE A 31 8.88 -7.36 15.57
CA PHE A 31 9.70 -8.01 16.59
C PHE A 31 8.80 -8.77 17.58
N ALA A 32 9.24 -9.94 18.03
CA ALA A 32 8.63 -10.63 19.17
C ALA A 32 8.94 -9.87 20.48
N ASP A 33 8.10 -9.99 21.51
CA ASP A 33 8.21 -9.18 22.74
C ASP A 33 9.61 -9.20 23.38
N GLY A 34 10.05 -8.05 23.91
CA GLY A 34 11.29 -7.91 24.69
C GLY A 34 12.51 -7.33 23.97
N TRP A 35 12.37 -6.73 22.79
CA TRP A 35 13.45 -5.91 22.18
C TRP A 35 13.36 -4.45 22.63
N ASN A 36 14.49 -3.87 23.02
CA ASN A 36 14.63 -2.46 23.35
C ASN A 36 15.34 -1.71 22.22
N VAL A 37 14.90 -0.49 21.90
CA VAL A 37 15.61 0.40 20.97
C VAL A 37 16.75 1.09 21.70
N ILE A 38 17.95 1.05 21.14
CA ILE A 38 19.15 1.69 21.67
C ILE A 38 19.74 2.64 20.62
N LYS A 39 20.66 3.52 21.04
CA LYS A 39 21.33 4.44 20.11
C LYS A 39 22.30 3.66 19.21
N GLY A 40 22.32 4.01 17.92
CA GLY A 40 23.28 3.49 16.95
C GLY A 40 24.74 3.80 17.28
N ASP A 41 25.65 2.92 16.88
CA ASP A 41 27.10 3.15 16.99
C ASP A 41 27.62 3.99 15.81
N ASP A 42 26.96 3.88 14.66
CA ASP A 42 27.26 4.61 13.42
C ASP A 42 26.32 5.84 13.25
N PRO A 43 26.79 7.01 12.81
CA PRO A 43 25.93 8.16 12.53
C PRO A 43 24.91 7.96 11.38
N GLN A 44 25.10 6.97 10.51
CA GLN A 44 24.15 6.54 9.47
C GLN A 44 23.26 5.35 9.94
N SER A 45 23.35 4.97 11.22
CA SER A 45 22.48 3.97 11.84
C SER A 45 21.03 4.46 11.90
N VAL A 46 20.14 3.72 11.22
CA VAL A 46 18.70 4.00 11.13
C VAL A 46 17.94 3.34 12.27
N LEU A 47 18.37 2.15 12.70
CA LEU A 47 17.79 1.42 13.83
C LEU A 47 18.85 0.54 14.47
N LYS A 48 19.03 0.67 15.79
CA LYS A 48 19.73 -0.31 16.62
C LYS A 48 18.81 -0.82 17.72
N ILE A 49 18.80 -2.13 17.92
CA ILE A 49 17.97 -2.82 18.93
C ILE A 49 18.80 -3.82 19.72
N GLU A 50 18.37 -4.09 20.95
CA GLU A 50 18.99 -5.06 21.85
C GLU A 50 17.94 -5.92 22.56
N LYS A 51 18.20 -7.22 22.67
CA LYS A 51 17.45 -8.18 23.48
C LYS A 51 18.41 -9.22 24.06
N ASP A 52 18.36 -9.44 25.37
CA ASP A 52 19.15 -10.46 26.08
C ASP A 52 20.67 -10.38 25.79
N GLY A 53 21.17 -9.15 25.59
CA GLY A 53 22.56 -8.85 25.21
C GLY A 53 22.93 -9.16 23.75
N SER A 54 21.97 -9.56 22.93
CA SER A 54 22.11 -9.71 21.48
C SER A 54 21.62 -8.45 20.78
N THR A 55 22.37 -7.97 19.79
CA THR A 55 22.13 -6.69 19.11
C THR A 55 21.86 -6.88 17.62
N VAL A 56 21.07 -5.98 17.05
CA VAL A 56 20.86 -5.85 15.60
C VAL A 56 20.90 -4.38 15.23
N GLU A 57 21.59 -4.04 14.14
CA GLU A 57 21.77 -2.68 13.65
C GLU A 57 21.58 -2.62 12.13
N PHE A 58 20.84 -1.61 11.67
CA PHE A 58 20.57 -1.29 10.28
C PHE A 58 21.18 0.08 9.95
N ILE A 59 22.26 0.09 9.16
CA ILE A 59 22.94 1.30 8.70
C ILE A 59 22.53 1.54 7.25
N LYS A 60 22.03 2.73 6.93
CA LYS A 60 21.63 3.09 5.56
C LYS A 60 22.86 3.58 4.79
N LEU A 61 23.10 3.03 3.61
CA LEU A 61 24.11 3.57 2.67
C LEU A 61 23.49 4.65 1.77
N GLU A 62 24.35 5.54 1.25
CA GLU A 62 23.94 6.63 0.36
C GLU A 62 23.64 6.14 -1.06
N ASP A 63 24.38 5.14 -1.54
CA ASP A 63 24.23 4.54 -2.88
C ASP A 63 23.16 3.44 -2.95
N GLU A 64 22.42 3.36 -4.06
CA GLU A 64 21.66 2.17 -4.45
C GLU A 64 22.61 1.15 -5.12
N LEU A 65 22.80 -0.03 -4.52
CA LEU A 65 23.68 -1.07 -5.04
C LEU A 65 22.90 -2.20 -5.71
N SER A 66 23.38 -2.67 -6.87
CA SER A 66 22.83 -3.86 -7.53
C SER A 66 23.36 -5.16 -6.90
N ASP A 67 22.71 -6.30 -7.15
CA ASP A 67 23.14 -7.64 -6.72
C ASP A 67 24.65 -7.89 -6.89
N PHE A 68 25.25 -7.39 -7.98
CA PHE A 68 26.68 -7.54 -8.23
C PHE A 68 27.54 -6.74 -7.23
N TYR A 69 27.22 -5.45 -7.05
CA TYR A 69 27.96 -4.59 -6.12
C TYR A 69 27.70 -4.93 -4.65
N LEU A 70 26.52 -5.44 -4.31
CA LEU A 70 26.23 -6.01 -2.98
C LEU A 70 27.19 -7.16 -2.66
N ASN A 71 27.43 -8.06 -3.61
CA ASN A 71 28.38 -9.17 -3.41
C ASN A 71 29.84 -8.71 -3.39
N SER A 72 30.25 -7.76 -4.23
CA SER A 72 31.63 -7.20 -4.20
C SER A 72 31.93 -6.57 -2.84
N ARG A 73 31.09 -5.63 -2.40
CA ARG A 73 31.27 -4.89 -1.15
C ARG A 73 31.20 -5.81 0.08
N LEU A 74 30.41 -6.88 0.02
CA LEU A 74 30.37 -7.91 1.07
C LEU A 74 31.61 -8.82 1.04
N ALA A 75 32.18 -9.12 -0.13
CA ALA A 75 33.42 -9.88 -0.27
C ALA A 75 34.63 -9.08 0.25
N GLU A 76 34.69 -7.78 -0.05
CA GLU A 76 35.67 -6.84 0.50
C GLU A 76 35.60 -6.79 2.04
N GLN A 77 34.39 -6.72 2.62
CA GLN A 77 34.19 -6.80 4.08
C GLN A 77 34.61 -8.16 4.67
N ARG A 78 34.32 -9.27 3.97
CA ARG A 78 34.73 -10.63 4.37
C ARG A 78 36.25 -10.78 4.37
N GLU A 79 36.93 -10.28 3.34
CA GLU A 79 38.39 -10.28 3.23
C GLU A 79 39.05 -9.39 4.29
N ALA A 80 38.50 -8.20 4.54
CA ALA A 80 38.95 -7.32 5.62
C ALA A 80 38.80 -7.93 7.03
N LEU A 81 37.92 -8.90 7.23
CA LEU A 81 37.81 -9.69 8.47
C LEU A 81 38.79 -10.87 8.51
N ILE A 82 39.03 -11.55 7.38
CA ILE A 82 40.08 -12.58 7.25
C ILE A 82 41.46 -11.98 7.55
N ASN A 83 41.75 -10.79 7.01
CA ASN A 83 42.98 -10.03 7.25
C ASN A 83 43.11 -9.53 8.72
N LYS A 84 42.03 -9.56 9.50
CA LYS A 84 42.01 -9.32 10.96
C LYS A 84 42.05 -10.61 11.79
N GLY A 85 42.21 -11.77 11.15
CA GLY A 85 42.32 -13.08 11.81
C GLY A 85 41.00 -13.82 12.07
N PHE A 86 39.85 -13.26 11.66
CA PHE A 86 38.55 -13.92 11.82
C PHE A 86 38.33 -15.01 10.75
N LYS A 87 37.39 -15.93 11.03
CA LYS A 87 37.00 -17.02 10.13
C LYS A 87 35.53 -16.87 9.70
N PRO A 88 35.21 -15.91 8.81
CA PRO A 88 33.86 -15.78 8.27
C PRO A 88 33.49 -16.95 7.35
N SER A 89 32.21 -17.29 7.32
CA SER A 89 31.63 -18.22 6.36
C SER A 89 31.75 -17.68 4.94
N ASP A 90 31.46 -18.53 3.96
CA ASP A 90 31.18 -18.06 2.61
C ASP A 90 29.91 -17.19 2.57
N ILE A 91 29.81 -16.36 1.54
CA ILE A 91 28.65 -15.50 1.32
C ILE A 91 27.45 -16.37 0.94
N LYS A 92 26.42 -16.31 1.78
CA LYS A 92 25.12 -16.93 1.58
C LYS A 92 24.15 -15.87 1.05
N SER A 93 23.02 -16.33 0.51
CA SER A 93 21.88 -15.45 0.24
C SER A 93 20.57 -16.05 0.73
N THR A 94 19.60 -15.18 1.00
CA THR A 94 18.20 -15.51 1.31
C THR A 94 17.29 -14.43 0.72
N THR A 95 15.98 -14.69 0.59
CA THR A 95 15.03 -13.75 -0.03
C THR A 95 14.17 -13.03 1.00
N ILE A 96 14.14 -11.70 0.92
CA ILE A 96 13.18 -10.85 1.64
C ILE A 96 11.88 -10.84 0.85
N HIS A 97 10.83 -11.46 1.38
CA HIS A 97 9.48 -11.54 0.77
C HIS A 97 9.46 -11.94 -0.73
N TYR A 98 10.46 -12.70 -1.21
CA TYR A 98 10.70 -12.99 -2.64
C TYR A 98 10.95 -11.76 -3.54
N ALA A 99 11.03 -10.55 -2.98
CA ALA A 99 11.15 -9.27 -3.70
C ALA A 99 12.60 -8.74 -3.75
N ALA A 100 13.42 -9.03 -2.74
CA ALA A 100 14.83 -8.67 -2.70
C ALA A 100 15.70 -9.83 -2.18
N LYS A 101 17.01 -9.75 -2.40
CA LYS A 101 18.00 -10.68 -1.87
C LYS A 101 18.78 -10.03 -0.73
N PHE A 102 18.89 -10.75 0.38
CA PHE A 102 19.83 -10.46 1.45
C PHE A 102 21.06 -11.34 1.26
N TYR A 103 22.20 -10.72 1.01
CA TYR A 103 23.51 -11.36 0.93
C TYR A 103 24.23 -11.19 2.26
N TYR A 104 24.75 -12.26 2.85
CA TYR A 104 25.33 -12.20 4.20
C TYR A 104 26.39 -13.28 4.41
N PHE A 105 27.28 -13.06 5.38
CA PHE A 105 28.14 -14.10 5.95
C PHE A 105 28.10 -14.04 7.48
N VAL A 106 28.41 -15.16 8.12
CA VAL A 106 28.41 -15.33 9.57
C VAL A 106 29.84 -15.58 10.04
N TYR A 107 30.28 -14.96 11.13
CA TYR A 107 31.60 -15.23 11.72
C TYR A 107 31.54 -15.32 13.25
N PRO A 108 32.29 -16.24 13.88
CA PRO A 108 32.44 -16.29 15.32
C PRO A 108 33.51 -15.27 15.80
N ASP A 109 33.19 -14.58 16.87
CA ASP A 109 34.13 -13.90 17.78
C ASP A 109 33.71 -14.29 19.22
N LYS A 110 33.47 -13.33 20.13
CA LYS A 110 32.90 -13.57 21.47
C LYS A 110 31.44 -14.02 21.43
N LYS A 111 30.76 -13.75 20.31
CA LYS A 111 29.41 -14.20 19.95
C LYS A 111 29.40 -14.56 18.46
N ILE A 112 28.29 -15.17 18.00
CA ILE A 112 28.00 -15.29 16.57
C ILE A 112 27.68 -13.89 16.05
N ASN A 113 28.39 -13.44 15.01
CA ASN A 113 28.13 -12.17 14.33
C ASN A 113 27.68 -12.45 12.89
N THR A 114 26.72 -11.68 12.39
CA THR A 114 26.32 -11.69 10.98
C THR A 114 26.51 -10.31 10.39
N VAL A 115 27.09 -10.26 9.20
CA VAL A 115 27.22 -9.05 8.36
C VAL A 115 26.53 -9.34 7.04
N GLY A 116 25.70 -8.41 6.56
CA GLY A 116 25.03 -8.57 5.27
C GLY A 116 24.57 -7.27 4.64
N LEU A 117 24.34 -7.33 3.33
CA LEU A 117 23.92 -6.21 2.51
C LEU A 117 22.68 -6.60 1.71
N PHE A 118 21.73 -5.67 1.62
CA PHE A 118 20.55 -5.80 0.76
C PHE A 118 20.08 -4.44 0.24
N THR A 119 19.54 -4.44 -0.97
CA THR A 119 18.83 -3.30 -1.54
C THR A 119 17.34 -3.62 -1.57
N TYR A 120 16.53 -2.82 -0.88
CA TYR A 120 15.09 -3.02 -0.81
C TYR A 120 14.36 -1.71 -1.18
N GLN A 121 13.57 -1.77 -2.25
CA GLN A 121 12.81 -0.64 -2.81
C GLN A 121 13.65 0.64 -3.07
N GLY A 122 14.87 0.49 -3.59
CA GLY A 122 15.75 1.61 -3.97
C GLY A 122 16.61 2.18 -2.85
N VAL A 123 16.72 1.50 -1.71
CA VAL A 123 17.65 1.87 -0.62
C VAL A 123 18.49 0.68 -0.23
N THR A 124 19.81 0.87 -0.13
CA THR A 124 20.75 -0.14 0.36
C THR A 124 20.92 -0.03 1.87
N TYR A 125 20.85 -1.16 2.55
CA TYR A 125 21.09 -1.28 3.98
C TYR A 125 22.25 -2.25 4.25
N ASN A 126 23.14 -1.84 5.14
CA ASN A 126 24.09 -2.71 5.81
C ASN A 126 23.46 -3.22 7.12
N PHE A 127 23.48 -4.53 7.29
CA PHE A 127 22.93 -5.25 8.43
C PHE A 127 24.07 -5.81 9.26
N LEU A 128 24.08 -5.46 10.55
CA LEU A 128 24.99 -6.03 11.54
C LEU A 128 24.16 -6.68 12.64
N SER A 129 24.52 -7.88 13.09
CA SER A 129 23.92 -8.47 14.28
C SER A 129 24.95 -9.24 15.09
N SER A 130 24.87 -9.18 16.42
CA SER A 130 25.69 -9.95 17.35
C SER A 130 24.82 -10.76 18.32
N GLY A 131 25.16 -12.02 18.54
CA GLY A 131 24.46 -12.91 19.48
C GLY A 131 23.27 -13.69 18.91
N LEU A 132 22.80 -13.37 17.71
CA LEU A 132 21.78 -14.16 17.01
C LEU A 132 22.38 -15.33 16.23
N ASP A 133 21.61 -16.41 16.10
CA ASP A 133 21.93 -17.52 15.21
C ASP A 133 21.47 -17.25 13.76
N GLU A 134 21.94 -18.06 12.81
CA GLU A 134 21.57 -17.92 11.40
C GLU A 134 20.07 -18.19 11.14
N GLY A 135 19.40 -18.94 12.00
CA GLY A 135 17.95 -19.18 11.97
C GLY A 135 17.15 -17.93 12.33
N ASP A 136 17.44 -17.29 13.46
CA ASP A 136 16.74 -16.08 13.90
C ASP A 136 17.08 -14.86 13.06
N VAL A 137 18.31 -14.72 12.55
CA VAL A 137 18.63 -13.71 11.53
C VAL A 137 17.77 -13.91 10.27
N LYS A 138 17.56 -15.14 9.80
CA LYS A 138 16.67 -15.41 8.66
C LYS A 138 15.21 -15.08 8.96
N LYS A 139 14.69 -15.41 10.15
CA LYS A 139 13.32 -15.03 10.55
C LYS A 139 13.15 -13.52 10.61
N LEU A 140 14.12 -12.83 11.21
CA LEU A 140 14.15 -11.37 11.33
C LEU A 140 14.20 -10.72 9.93
N ILE A 141 15.15 -11.10 9.08
CA ILE A 141 15.23 -10.58 7.70
C ILE A 141 13.98 -10.95 6.86
N PHE A 142 13.34 -12.10 7.11
CA PHE A 142 12.07 -12.44 6.46
C PHE A 142 10.88 -11.61 6.96
N ASN A 143 10.95 -11.03 8.17
CA ASN A 143 9.95 -10.10 8.71
C ASN A 143 10.22 -8.62 8.34
N PHE A 144 11.27 -8.33 7.56
CA PHE A 144 11.56 -6.98 7.06
C PHE A 144 10.48 -6.53 6.06
N LYS A 145 9.63 -5.59 6.47
CA LYS A 145 8.49 -5.11 5.67
C LYS A 145 8.43 -3.57 5.62
N LYS A 146 7.73 -3.02 4.63
CA LYS A 146 7.36 -1.59 4.63
C LYS A 146 6.19 -1.34 5.60
N PRO A 147 6.08 -0.17 6.26
CA PRO A 147 4.85 0.24 6.94
C PRO A 147 3.61 0.04 6.06
N GLY A 148 2.65 -0.77 6.54
CA GLY A 148 1.42 -1.13 5.82
C GLY A 148 1.53 -2.27 4.78
N GLU A 149 2.66 -2.96 4.69
CA GLU A 149 2.82 -4.19 3.88
C GLU A 149 2.29 -5.43 4.63
N LYS A 150 1.73 -6.40 3.91
CA LYS A 150 1.18 -7.64 4.48
C LYS A 150 1.93 -8.85 3.94
N ILE A 151 2.41 -9.69 4.85
CA ILE A 151 3.15 -10.92 4.52
C ILE A 151 2.14 -11.99 4.04
N GLU A 152 2.00 -12.14 2.72
CA GLU A 152 1.25 -13.24 2.12
C GLU A 152 2.13 -14.50 2.09
N LEU A 153 2.11 -15.28 3.17
CA LEU A 153 2.73 -16.60 3.21
C LEU A 153 2.09 -17.52 2.15
N PRO A 154 2.87 -18.19 1.28
CA PRO A 154 2.31 -19.10 0.30
C PRO A 154 1.65 -20.30 1.00
N PRO A 155 0.49 -20.79 0.52
CA PRO A 155 -0.18 -21.93 1.14
C PRO A 155 0.72 -23.18 1.06
N PRO A 156 0.73 -24.04 2.09
CA PRO A 156 1.62 -25.19 2.15
C PRO A 156 1.40 -26.12 0.93
N PRO A 157 2.48 -26.72 0.38
CA PRO A 157 2.41 -27.48 -0.86
C PRO A 157 1.45 -28.67 -0.69
N LYS A 158 0.41 -28.71 -1.55
CA LYS A 158 -0.56 -29.80 -1.54
C LYS A 158 0.16 -31.15 -1.72
N PRO A 159 -0.17 -32.18 -0.92
CA PRO A 159 0.46 -33.49 -1.04
C PRO A 159 0.25 -34.04 -2.46
N LYS A 160 1.33 -34.56 -3.07
CA LYS A 160 1.27 -35.12 -4.43
C LYS A 160 0.25 -36.26 -4.46
N PRO A 161 -0.68 -36.31 -5.42
CA PRO A 161 -1.62 -37.41 -5.54
C PRO A 161 -0.86 -38.71 -5.84
N ILE A 162 -1.05 -39.73 -5.00
CA ILE A 162 -0.53 -41.08 -5.23
C ILE A 162 -1.18 -41.60 -6.53
N ALA A 163 -0.36 -41.95 -7.52
CA ALA A 163 -0.85 -42.44 -8.80
C ALA A 163 -1.63 -43.75 -8.61
N LYS A 164 -2.94 -43.71 -8.93
CA LYS A 164 -3.76 -44.94 -9.02
C LYS A 164 -3.13 -45.87 -10.05
N LYS A 165 -2.64 -47.04 -9.62
CA LYS A 165 -2.24 -48.12 -10.53
C LYS A 165 -3.44 -48.50 -11.41
N VAL A 166 -3.37 -48.19 -12.69
CA VAL A 166 -4.35 -48.67 -13.68
C VAL A 166 -4.19 -50.18 -13.80
N LYS A 167 -5.19 -50.94 -13.36
CA LYS A 167 -5.22 -52.39 -13.60
C LYS A 167 -5.40 -52.64 -15.10
N LYS A 168 -4.52 -53.49 -15.66
CA LYS A 168 -4.67 -54.09 -16.99
C LYS A 168 -5.93 -54.98 -16.98
N PRO A 169 -6.78 -54.98 -18.02
CA PRO A 169 -7.95 -55.84 -18.07
C PRO A 169 -7.55 -57.30 -18.29
N GLU A 170 -8.21 -58.21 -17.59
CA GLU A 170 -8.07 -59.67 -17.72
C GLU A 170 -9.20 -60.24 -18.60
N PRO A 171 -8.92 -61.26 -19.45
CA PRO A 171 -9.94 -61.89 -20.28
C PRO A 171 -10.82 -62.87 -19.48
N LYS A 172 -12.10 -63.01 -19.87
CA LYS A 172 -13.02 -63.99 -19.28
C LYS A 172 -12.95 -65.34 -20.00
N VAL A 173 -12.71 -66.42 -19.26
CA VAL A 173 -13.20 -67.79 -19.56
C VAL A 173 -13.60 -68.44 -18.23
N GLN A 174 -14.55 -69.38 -18.24
CA GLN A 174 -15.11 -70.05 -17.05
C GLN A 174 -14.32 -71.33 -16.67
N TYR A 175 -14.36 -71.76 -15.39
CA TYR A 175 -15.16 -72.91 -14.92
C TYR A 175 -14.72 -73.47 -13.53
N ILE A 176 -15.72 -73.83 -12.72
CA ILE A 176 -15.81 -74.94 -11.72
C ILE A 176 -14.56 -75.35 -10.91
N SER A 177 -14.63 -75.20 -9.58
CA SER A 177 -14.57 -76.33 -8.62
C SER A 177 -15.02 -75.90 -7.20
N ILE A 178 -15.21 -76.87 -6.29
CA ILE A 178 -15.72 -76.74 -4.91
C ILE A 178 -14.67 -77.36 -3.94
N THR A 179 -14.93 -77.34 -2.62
CA THR A 179 -14.26 -78.07 -1.51
C THR A 179 -12.85 -77.59 -1.07
N GLU A 180 -12.38 -77.77 0.17
CA GLU A 180 -12.94 -77.74 1.57
C GLU A 180 -11.77 -78.00 2.55
N SER A 181 -11.85 -77.52 3.83
CA SER A 181 -10.90 -77.83 4.93
C SER A 181 -9.45 -77.28 4.74
N THR A 182 -8.60 -77.00 5.74
CA THR A 182 -8.54 -77.39 7.18
C THR A 182 -7.76 -76.32 8.00
N GLU A 183 -8.03 -76.24 9.31
CA GLU A 183 -7.23 -75.52 10.35
C GLU A 183 -5.93 -76.30 10.75
N PRO A 184 -5.09 -75.88 11.74
CA PRO A 184 -5.03 -74.65 12.56
C PRO A 184 -3.68 -73.89 12.29
N ALA A 185 -2.83 -73.30 13.17
CA ALA A 185 -2.74 -73.19 14.64
C ALA A 185 -1.75 -72.07 15.11
N ILE A 186 -1.99 -71.50 16.31
CA ILE A 186 -1.05 -71.10 17.42
C ILE A 186 0.23 -70.28 17.02
N VAL A 187 0.57 -69.11 17.59
CA VAL A 187 0.72 -68.74 19.03
C VAL A 187 0.30 -67.28 19.33
N GLU A 188 -0.16 -67.01 20.56
CA GLU A 188 -0.40 -65.68 21.20
C GLU A 188 0.83 -65.26 22.08
N PRO A 189 0.76 -64.39 23.13
CA PRO A 189 -0.07 -63.20 23.45
C PRO A 189 0.80 -61.89 23.36
N SER A 190 0.50 -60.68 23.86
CA SER A 190 -0.21 -60.14 25.05
C SER A 190 -0.69 -58.68 24.79
N THR A 191 -1.88 -58.23 25.24
CA THR A 191 -2.23 -57.56 26.53
C THR A 191 -1.38 -56.32 26.90
N GLU A 192 -1.93 -55.19 27.40
CA GLU A 192 -3.32 -54.89 27.83
C GLU A 192 -3.70 -53.38 27.82
N THR A 193 -4.92 -53.07 28.26
CA THR A 193 -5.50 -51.73 28.51
C THR A 193 -4.86 -51.03 29.74
N VAL A 194 -5.16 -49.77 30.12
CA VAL A 194 -6.29 -49.40 31.02
C VAL A 194 -6.35 -47.86 31.27
N VAL A 195 -7.50 -47.24 30.93
CA VAL A 195 -8.37 -46.31 31.72
C VAL A 195 -7.83 -45.01 32.39
N ASN A 196 -8.47 -43.88 32.01
CA ASN A 196 -9.04 -42.73 32.78
C ASN A 196 -8.67 -42.48 34.28
N VAL A 197 -8.50 -41.20 34.68
CA VAL A 197 -9.22 -40.49 35.79
C VAL A 197 -8.64 -39.07 36.07
N SER A 198 -9.49 -38.16 36.57
CA SER A 198 -9.18 -36.76 36.95
C SER A 198 -8.36 -36.58 38.25
N SER A 199 -7.71 -35.42 38.41
CA SER A 199 -7.50 -34.76 39.72
C SER A 199 -7.13 -33.27 39.57
N ALA A 200 -7.14 -32.50 40.66
CA ALA A 200 -6.85 -31.05 40.67
C ALA A 200 -6.17 -30.58 41.97
N SER A 201 -5.32 -29.56 41.89
CA SER A 201 -4.84 -28.66 42.97
C SER A 201 -3.99 -27.54 42.32
N ILE A 202 -4.24 -26.24 42.52
CA ILE A 202 -4.05 -25.39 43.72
C ILE A 202 -2.57 -25.09 44.01
N SER A 203 -2.20 -23.80 43.97
CA SER A 203 -1.23 -23.16 44.88
C SER A 203 -1.35 -21.63 44.89
N THR A 204 -1.21 -21.08 46.09
CA THR A 204 -1.18 -19.65 46.50
C THR A 204 0.27 -19.12 46.48
N VAL A 205 0.70 -17.88 46.84
CA VAL A 205 0.11 -16.62 47.36
C VAL A 205 1.13 -15.47 47.07
N THR A 206 0.79 -14.18 47.24
CA THR A 206 1.60 -13.10 47.89
C THR A 206 0.83 -11.78 47.86
N GLU A 207 0.82 -11.05 48.99
CA GLU A 207 0.26 -9.70 49.13
C GLU A 207 1.38 -8.66 49.37
N SER A 208 1.10 -7.36 49.18
CA SER A 208 1.88 -6.29 49.80
C SER A 208 1.03 -5.05 50.12
N ASN A 209 1.18 -4.53 51.34
CA ASN A 209 0.45 -3.38 51.88
C ASN A 209 1.22 -2.07 51.64
N VAL A 210 0.49 -0.95 51.43
CA VAL A 210 0.84 0.37 51.97
C VAL A 210 -0.44 1.09 52.39
N SER A 211 -0.44 1.71 53.58
CA SER A 211 -1.59 2.40 54.18
C SER A 211 -1.33 3.90 54.30
N ILE A 212 -2.37 4.74 54.14
CA ILE A 212 -2.40 6.14 54.59
C ILE A 212 -3.74 6.39 55.33
N SER A 213 -3.75 7.33 56.28
CA SER A 213 -4.57 7.31 57.49
C SER A 213 -5.86 8.14 57.51
N THR A 214 -6.77 7.70 58.39
CA THR A 214 -8.06 8.29 58.80
C THR A 214 -7.97 9.69 59.42
N ILE A 215 -9.01 10.50 59.22
CA ILE A 215 -9.49 11.50 60.21
C ILE A 215 -11.00 11.29 60.44
N ILE A 216 -11.46 11.57 61.65
CA ILE A 216 -12.73 11.15 62.26
C ILE A 216 -13.80 12.25 62.18
N THR A 217 -15.09 11.89 62.12
CA THR A 217 -16.21 12.55 62.87
C THR A 217 -17.40 11.58 62.99
N SER A 218 -18.20 11.74 64.05
CA SER A 218 -19.18 10.80 64.62
C SER A 218 -20.43 10.47 63.79
N THR A 219 -20.92 9.25 63.96
CA THR A 219 -22.30 8.82 63.68
C THR A 219 -23.22 9.18 64.84
N GLU A 220 -24.46 9.60 64.57
CA GLU A 220 -25.59 9.37 65.49
C GLU A 220 -26.89 9.14 64.68
N ALA A 221 -27.92 8.58 65.30
CA ALA A 221 -28.91 7.75 64.58
C ALA A 221 -30.31 8.35 64.46
N VAL A 222 -30.98 8.05 63.33
CA VAL A 222 -32.45 7.88 63.25
C VAL A 222 -32.73 6.65 62.37
N THR A 223 -33.57 5.74 62.87
CA THR A 223 -34.00 4.52 62.18
C THR A 223 -35.30 4.74 61.40
N GLU A 224 -35.61 3.84 60.46
CA GLU A 224 -36.94 3.63 59.85
C GLU A 224 -37.67 4.85 59.24
N ALA A 225 -37.63 4.94 57.90
CA ALA A 225 -38.81 4.65 57.06
C ALA A 225 -38.57 5.01 55.59
N LEU A 226 -38.19 4.04 54.76
CA LEU A 226 -38.31 4.18 53.30
C LEU A 226 -38.57 2.83 52.64
N LYS A 227 -39.69 2.77 51.91
CA LYS A 227 -40.14 1.58 51.16
C LYS A 227 -39.20 1.30 49.99
N GLU A 228 -39.25 0.07 49.52
CA GLU A 228 -38.50 -0.44 48.36
C GLU A 228 -38.51 0.53 47.17
N GLN A 229 -37.37 1.17 46.91
CA GLN A 229 -37.07 1.69 45.58
C GLN A 229 -36.30 0.62 44.77
N PRO A 230 -36.57 0.47 43.47
CA PRO A 230 -35.77 -0.41 42.62
C PRO A 230 -34.30 0.00 42.64
N LYS A 231 -33.40 -0.98 42.63
CA LYS A 231 -31.98 -0.75 42.30
C LYS A 231 -31.84 -0.48 40.79
N GLU A 232 -32.39 0.63 40.33
CA GLU A 232 -31.94 1.26 39.09
C GLU A 232 -30.43 1.49 39.20
N SER A 233 -29.67 0.85 38.30
CA SER A 233 -28.22 0.94 38.33
C SER A 233 -27.77 2.40 38.17
N VAL A 234 -26.67 2.79 38.81
CA VAL A 234 -26.10 4.15 38.62
C VAL A 234 -25.81 4.43 37.13
N GLN A 235 -25.61 3.39 36.32
CA GLN A 235 -25.52 3.49 34.86
C GLN A 235 -26.82 3.95 34.16
N SER A 236 -28.02 3.55 34.60
CA SER A 236 -29.28 4.03 34.00
C SER A 236 -29.52 5.50 34.32
N LEU A 237 -29.21 5.94 35.53
CA LEU A 237 -29.27 7.35 35.96
C LEU A 237 -28.26 8.26 35.24
N ILE A 238 -27.06 7.76 34.92
CA ILE A 238 -26.09 8.49 34.10
C ILE A 238 -26.55 8.53 32.63
N LEU A 239 -27.04 7.42 32.09
CA LEU A 239 -27.53 7.34 30.71
C LEU A 239 -28.77 8.22 30.48
N SER A 240 -29.69 8.31 31.45
CA SER A 240 -30.89 9.16 31.35
C SER A 240 -30.53 10.64 31.35
N ARG A 241 -29.62 11.09 32.23
CA ARG A 241 -29.08 12.47 32.22
C ARG A 241 -28.34 12.82 30.93
N ILE A 242 -27.56 11.90 30.37
CA ILE A 242 -26.90 12.11 29.08
C ILE A 242 -27.95 12.22 27.96
N ASN A 243 -28.93 11.32 27.91
CA ASN A 243 -29.97 11.32 26.88
C ASN A 243 -30.83 12.59 26.90
N SER A 244 -31.25 13.06 28.08
CA SER A 244 -32.06 14.29 28.21
C SER A 244 -31.25 15.56 27.92
N SER A 245 -29.97 15.59 28.27
CA SER A 245 -29.07 16.70 27.90
C SER A 245 -28.90 16.79 26.37
N ILE A 246 -28.80 15.64 25.69
CA ILE A 246 -28.75 15.58 24.22
C ILE A 246 -30.10 15.99 23.59
N GLU A 247 -31.24 15.63 24.17
CA GLU A 247 -32.57 16.05 23.67
C GLU A 247 -32.77 17.56 23.79
N ASN A 248 -32.41 18.14 24.94
CA ASN A 248 -32.45 19.59 25.13
C ASN A 248 -31.52 20.31 24.14
N ALA A 249 -30.33 19.77 23.87
CA ALA A 249 -29.41 20.31 22.87
C ALA A 249 -29.96 20.20 21.43
N ILE A 250 -30.55 19.06 21.05
CA ILE A 250 -31.19 18.88 19.73
C ILE A 250 -32.31 19.90 19.55
N ASN A 251 -33.25 19.99 20.50
CA ASN A 251 -34.40 20.88 20.41
C ASN A 251 -34.02 22.37 20.42
N GLN A 252 -32.97 22.76 21.16
CA GLN A 252 -32.45 24.14 21.11
C GLN A 252 -31.61 24.45 19.87
N SER A 253 -31.04 23.44 19.20
CA SER A 253 -30.20 23.63 18.00
C SER A 253 -31.03 23.84 16.73
N THR A 254 -32.09 23.06 16.54
CA THR A 254 -32.91 23.07 15.31
C THR A 254 -33.70 24.36 15.12
N ASP A 255 -34.06 25.04 16.22
CA ASP A 255 -34.85 26.27 16.18
C ASP A 255 -34.01 27.56 16.08
N LYS A 256 -32.68 27.45 16.16
CA LYS A 256 -31.73 28.57 16.06
C LYS A 256 -30.88 28.55 14.78
N GLN A 257 -31.16 27.66 13.83
CA GLN A 257 -30.50 27.63 12.52
C GLN A 257 -31.06 28.71 11.58
N ILE A 258 -30.17 29.43 10.89
CA ILE A 258 -30.53 30.48 9.92
C ILE A 258 -31.14 29.85 8.66
N ILE A 259 -30.59 28.70 8.25
CA ILE A 259 -31.13 27.85 7.20
C ILE A 259 -31.37 26.48 7.83
N LYS A 260 -32.62 26.00 7.84
CA LYS A 260 -32.92 24.64 8.31
C LYS A 260 -32.41 23.64 7.27
N ARG A 261 -31.46 22.77 7.66
CA ARG A 261 -30.76 21.84 6.75
C ARG A 261 -30.78 20.42 7.30
N THR A 262 -31.02 19.45 6.42
CA THR A 262 -31.10 18.02 6.75
C THR A 262 -29.91 17.25 6.16
N PRO A 263 -29.44 16.19 6.83
CA PRO A 263 -28.45 15.28 6.25
C PRO A 263 -29.01 14.50 5.05
N ILE A 264 -28.11 13.89 4.28
CA ILE A 264 -28.49 12.89 3.28
C ILE A 264 -29.05 11.66 4.02
N ASN A 265 -30.04 10.99 3.44
CA ASN A 265 -30.69 9.84 4.07
C ASN A 265 -29.65 8.77 4.49
N LYS A 266 -29.63 8.45 5.79
CA LYS A 266 -28.66 7.53 6.42
C LYS A 266 -28.62 6.13 5.78
N TYR A 267 -29.76 5.64 5.30
CA TYR A 267 -29.84 4.37 4.56
C TYR A 267 -29.32 4.49 3.13
N PHE A 268 -29.57 5.61 2.44
CA PHE A 268 -29.00 5.87 1.12
C PHE A 268 -27.47 5.95 1.17
N MET A 269 -26.92 6.67 2.15
CA MET A 269 -25.46 6.75 2.36
C MET A 269 -24.84 5.39 2.70
N LEU A 270 -25.52 4.56 3.49
CA LEU A 270 -25.09 3.19 3.79
C LEU A 270 -25.11 2.30 2.52
N VAL A 271 -26.15 2.40 1.70
CA VAL A 271 -26.25 1.67 0.41
C VAL A 271 -25.16 2.13 -0.56
N LEU A 272 -24.86 3.44 -0.63
CA LEU A 272 -23.79 3.98 -1.47
C LEU A 272 -22.41 3.46 -1.03
N LEU A 273 -22.15 3.41 0.29
CA LEU A 273 -20.92 2.83 0.84
C LEU A 273 -20.78 1.34 0.49
N ILE A 274 -21.85 0.56 0.65
CA ILE A 274 -21.88 -0.87 0.30
C ILE A 274 -21.65 -1.07 -1.20
N LEU A 275 -22.31 -0.29 -2.04
CA LEU A 275 -22.16 -0.34 -3.49
C LEU A 275 -20.71 -0.01 -3.91
N TYR A 276 -20.11 1.04 -3.33
CA TYR A 276 -18.71 1.41 -3.57
C TYR A 276 -17.75 0.26 -3.26
N VAL A 277 -17.92 -0.43 -2.13
CA VAL A 277 -17.10 -1.60 -1.76
C VAL A 277 -17.30 -2.76 -2.74
N ILE A 278 -18.55 -3.11 -3.07
CA ILE A 278 -18.86 -4.20 -4.01
C ILE A 278 -18.29 -3.90 -5.40
N THR A 279 -18.49 -2.69 -5.94
CA THR A 279 -17.95 -2.31 -7.25
C THR A 279 -16.42 -2.31 -7.25
N THR A 280 -15.78 -1.90 -6.15
CA THR A 280 -14.32 -1.91 -6.04
C THR A 280 -13.76 -3.35 -6.08
N ILE A 281 -14.41 -4.29 -5.39
CA ILE A 281 -14.03 -5.71 -5.42
C ILE A 281 -14.26 -6.31 -6.82
N TYR A 282 -15.40 -6.02 -7.44
CA TYR A 282 -15.73 -6.45 -8.80
C TYR A 282 -14.71 -5.96 -9.82
N PHE A 283 -14.41 -4.66 -9.85
CA PHE A 283 -13.46 -4.09 -10.80
C PHE A 283 -12.03 -4.59 -10.55
N LYS A 284 -11.59 -4.73 -9.29
CA LYS A 284 -10.29 -5.34 -8.97
C LYS A 284 -10.16 -6.77 -9.51
N SER A 285 -11.21 -7.60 -9.36
CA SER A 285 -11.26 -8.98 -9.88
C SER A 285 -11.37 -9.07 -11.41
N ARG A 286 -11.97 -8.06 -12.06
CA ARG A 286 -11.97 -7.90 -13.52
C ARG A 286 -10.58 -7.53 -14.03
N PHE A 287 -9.94 -6.53 -13.43
CA PHE A 287 -8.69 -5.94 -13.91
C PHE A 287 -7.45 -6.79 -13.62
N SER A 288 -7.48 -7.64 -12.57
CA SER A 288 -6.42 -8.63 -12.32
C SER A 288 -6.31 -9.73 -13.38
N LYS A 289 -7.13 -9.70 -14.43
CA LYS A 289 -7.06 -10.58 -15.61
C LYS A 289 -6.29 -9.95 -16.77
N TYR A 290 -6.09 -8.63 -16.74
CA TYR A 290 -5.26 -7.93 -17.72
C TYR A 290 -3.79 -8.17 -17.39
N SER A 291 -2.98 -8.35 -18.42
CA SER A 291 -1.56 -8.67 -18.31
C SER A 291 -0.75 -7.88 -19.32
N ASN A 292 0.53 -7.66 -19.03
CA ASN A 292 1.40 -6.91 -19.93
C ASN A 292 1.52 -7.62 -21.28
N PRO A 293 1.61 -6.86 -22.39
CA PRO A 293 1.88 -7.44 -23.70
C PRO A 293 3.18 -8.25 -23.72
N ARG A 294 3.23 -9.31 -24.54
CA ARG A 294 4.45 -10.10 -24.69
C ARG A 294 5.55 -9.26 -25.34
N ILE A 295 6.65 -9.05 -24.61
CA ILE A 295 7.86 -8.40 -25.12
C ILE A 295 8.43 -9.29 -26.24
N LYS A 296 8.68 -8.73 -27.43
CA LYS A 296 9.48 -9.40 -28.46
C LYS A 296 10.94 -9.52 -27.98
N PRO A 297 11.64 -10.64 -28.21
CA PRO A 297 13.06 -10.72 -27.91
C PRO A 297 13.83 -9.69 -28.75
N TYR A 298 14.64 -8.87 -28.09
CA TYR A 298 15.54 -7.93 -28.73
C TYR A 298 16.63 -8.67 -29.53
N PRO A 299 17.07 -8.16 -30.70
CA PRO A 299 18.26 -8.69 -31.39
C PRO A 299 19.51 -8.64 -30.50
N LYS A 300 20.42 -9.60 -30.72
CA LYS A 300 21.69 -9.73 -29.96
C LYS A 300 22.59 -8.52 -30.15
N GLU A 301 22.75 -8.10 -31.39
CA GLU A 301 23.46 -6.88 -31.77
C GLU A 301 22.47 -5.73 -31.84
N MET A 302 22.86 -4.62 -31.22
CA MET A 302 22.01 -3.47 -30.96
C MET A 302 22.87 -2.22 -31.12
N PRO A 303 22.43 -1.22 -31.90
CA PRO A 303 23.20 -0.03 -32.15
C PRO A 303 23.15 0.89 -30.90
N PRO A 304 24.19 1.73 -30.65
CA PRO A 304 24.30 2.48 -29.38
C PRO A 304 23.18 3.49 -29.13
N ASP A 305 22.46 3.90 -30.19
CA ASP A 305 21.30 4.79 -30.17
C ASP A 305 19.99 4.11 -29.72
N PHE A 306 19.92 2.77 -29.67
CA PHE A 306 18.78 2.04 -29.12
C PHE A 306 18.80 2.03 -27.58
N ILE A 307 18.32 3.11 -26.98
CA ILE A 307 18.30 3.31 -25.51
C ILE A 307 17.07 2.73 -24.80
N PHE A 308 16.18 2.01 -25.50
CA PHE A 308 15.05 1.28 -24.92
C PHE A 308 15.47 -0.08 -24.32
N PRO A 309 14.77 -0.59 -23.28
CA PRO A 309 13.64 0.03 -22.60
C PRO A 309 14.09 1.15 -21.64
N PHE A 310 13.18 2.06 -21.31
CA PHE A 310 13.36 3.00 -20.21
C PHE A 310 12.66 2.46 -18.97
N ILE A 311 13.39 2.32 -17.87
CA ILE A 311 12.84 1.98 -16.56
C ILE A 311 12.47 3.28 -15.85
N ILE A 312 11.25 3.38 -15.32
CA ILE A 312 10.70 4.62 -14.77
C ILE A 312 10.11 4.38 -13.38
N THR A 313 10.61 5.14 -12.41
CA THR A 313 10.15 5.15 -11.01
C THR A 313 9.51 6.50 -10.71
N ARG A 314 8.19 6.52 -10.51
CA ARG A 314 7.41 7.77 -10.36
C ARG A 314 7.05 8.10 -8.91
N LEU A 315 7.57 9.20 -8.38
CA LEU A 315 7.15 9.79 -7.11
C LEU A 315 5.97 10.76 -7.34
N VAL A 316 4.92 10.59 -6.53
CA VAL A 316 3.65 11.32 -6.66
C VAL A 316 3.41 12.08 -5.37
N THR A 317 3.63 13.39 -5.38
CA THR A 317 3.28 14.27 -4.24
C THR A 317 1.93 14.95 -4.47
N SER A 318 1.50 15.77 -3.52
CA SER A 318 0.26 16.54 -3.60
C SER A 318 0.36 17.75 -4.53
N SER A 319 1.55 18.30 -4.72
CA SER A 319 1.82 19.44 -5.61
C SER A 319 2.48 19.06 -6.93
N GLU A 320 3.30 18.00 -6.96
CA GLU A 320 4.17 17.69 -8.09
C GLU A 320 4.28 16.18 -8.35
N THR A 321 4.69 15.84 -9.58
CA THR A 321 5.04 14.47 -9.98
C THR A 321 6.50 14.52 -10.40
N MET A 322 7.33 13.71 -9.76
CA MET A 322 8.70 13.48 -10.18
C MET A 322 8.80 12.06 -10.74
N SER A 323 9.64 11.83 -11.75
CA SER A 323 10.02 10.46 -12.12
C SER A 323 11.50 10.38 -12.41
N GLN A 324 12.18 9.43 -11.76
CA GLN A 324 13.51 8.99 -12.13
C GLN A 324 13.37 8.04 -13.31
N ILE A 325 14.23 8.20 -14.31
CA ILE A 325 14.20 7.48 -15.57
C ILE A 325 15.61 6.93 -15.80
N ILE A 326 15.72 5.62 -16.01
CA ILE A 326 16.98 4.94 -16.30
C ILE A 326 16.88 4.38 -17.71
N THR A 327 17.78 4.81 -18.60
CA THR A 327 17.86 4.27 -19.97
C THR A 327 18.57 2.91 -19.97
N ARG A 328 18.44 2.14 -21.05
CA ARG A 328 19.22 0.90 -21.25
C ARG A 328 20.74 1.09 -21.07
N ASN A 329 21.25 2.28 -21.40
CA ASN A 329 22.68 2.60 -21.30
C ASN A 329 23.06 3.17 -19.92
N ASN A 330 22.25 2.90 -18.88
CA ASN A 330 22.39 3.39 -17.51
C ASN A 330 22.51 4.92 -17.37
N GLN A 331 21.97 5.68 -18.33
CA GLN A 331 21.88 7.14 -18.20
C GLN A 331 20.69 7.47 -17.28
N PHE A 332 20.95 8.28 -16.25
CA PHE A 332 19.93 8.77 -15.34
C PHE A 332 19.36 10.09 -15.85
N LEU A 333 18.06 10.09 -16.16
CA LEU A 333 17.29 11.29 -16.45
C LEU A 333 16.28 11.52 -15.30
N SER A 334 15.99 12.78 -15.02
CA SER A 334 14.95 13.20 -14.11
C SER A 334 13.78 13.81 -14.89
N SER A 335 12.57 13.74 -14.33
CA SER A 335 11.39 14.42 -14.89
C SER A 335 10.57 15.08 -13.80
N HIS A 336 10.01 16.25 -14.10
CA HIS A 336 9.21 17.07 -13.18
C HIS A 336 7.94 17.58 -13.84
N PHE A 337 6.80 17.48 -13.16
CA PHE A 337 5.50 18.01 -13.61
C PHE A 337 4.73 18.62 -12.43
N ASN A 338 4.49 19.93 -12.47
CA ASN A 338 3.75 20.65 -11.43
C ASN A 338 2.22 20.57 -11.63
N HIS A 339 1.47 20.56 -10.53
CA HIS A 339 0.02 20.68 -10.48
C HIS A 339 -0.46 21.14 -9.09
N GLU A 340 0.24 22.11 -8.50
CA GLU A 340 0.02 22.58 -7.13
C GLU A 340 -1.45 22.81 -6.79
N TYR A 341 -2.25 23.28 -7.75
CA TYR A 341 -3.69 23.44 -7.58
C TYR A 341 -4.41 22.18 -7.02
N LYS A 342 -4.00 20.96 -7.40
CA LYS A 342 -4.71 19.72 -7.05
C LYS A 342 -4.81 19.51 -5.54
N LYS A 343 -3.76 19.79 -4.77
CA LYS A 343 -3.82 19.62 -3.29
C LYS A 343 -4.98 20.40 -2.68
N TYR A 344 -5.22 21.63 -3.15
CA TYR A 344 -6.31 22.47 -2.67
C TYR A 344 -7.68 21.94 -3.14
N TYR A 345 -7.85 21.62 -4.43
CA TYR A 345 -9.10 21.03 -4.93
C TYR A 345 -9.52 19.81 -4.11
N LYS A 346 -8.56 18.92 -3.86
CA LYS A 346 -8.69 17.70 -3.06
C LYS A 346 -9.13 17.96 -1.63
N TRP A 347 -8.47 18.87 -0.92
CA TRP A 347 -8.86 19.24 0.45
C TRP A 347 -10.28 19.80 0.53
N GLY A 348 -10.70 20.60 -0.46
CA GLY A 348 -12.07 21.13 -0.53
C GLY A 348 -13.12 20.06 -0.81
N VAL A 349 -12.94 19.27 -1.88
CA VAL A 349 -13.92 18.23 -2.28
C VAL A 349 -14.03 17.14 -1.20
N ILE A 350 -12.90 16.66 -0.67
CA ILE A 350 -12.89 15.66 0.42
C ILE A 350 -13.55 16.23 1.67
N GLY A 351 -13.29 17.49 2.02
CA GLY A 351 -13.89 18.14 3.19
C GLY A 351 -15.43 18.12 3.16
N ILE A 352 -16.02 18.53 2.03
CA ILE A 352 -17.48 18.49 1.80
C ILE A 352 -18.01 17.05 1.90
N VAL A 353 -17.37 16.10 1.21
CA VAL A 353 -17.79 14.69 1.20
C VAL A 353 -17.73 14.07 2.60
N VAL A 354 -16.63 14.30 3.35
CA VAL A 354 -16.46 13.79 4.72
C VAL A 354 -17.48 14.42 5.68
N VAL A 355 -17.72 15.73 5.59
CA VAL A 355 -18.75 16.40 6.41
C VAL A 355 -20.12 15.77 6.20
N HIS A 356 -20.57 15.58 4.95
CA HIS A 356 -21.87 14.97 4.69
C HIS A 356 -21.93 13.49 5.09
N ILE A 357 -20.83 12.72 4.96
CA ILE A 357 -20.75 11.35 5.47
C ILE A 357 -20.91 11.33 7.00
N VAL A 358 -20.14 12.14 7.73
CA VAL A 358 -20.17 12.19 9.20
C VAL A 358 -21.55 12.66 9.70
N TRP A 359 -22.13 13.67 9.07
CA TRP A 359 -23.49 14.15 9.39
C TRP A 359 -24.53 13.03 9.18
N SER A 360 -24.54 12.40 8.01
CA SER A 360 -25.52 11.37 7.66
C SER A 360 -25.37 10.08 8.46
N LEU A 361 -24.15 9.75 8.91
CA LEU A 361 -23.90 8.63 9.82
C LEU A 361 -24.19 8.96 11.29
N GLY A 362 -24.11 10.24 11.70
CA GLY A 362 -24.51 10.69 13.03
C GLY A 362 -25.98 10.38 13.36
N GLU A 363 -26.85 10.38 12.34
CA GLU A 363 -28.26 10.02 12.44
C GLU A 363 -28.55 8.54 12.79
N PHE A 364 -27.51 7.68 12.84
CA PHE A 364 -27.59 6.33 13.43
C PHE A 364 -27.34 6.31 14.94
N VAL A 365 -26.83 7.40 15.52
CA VAL A 365 -26.68 7.57 16.98
C VAL A 365 -27.97 8.13 17.56
N LYS A 366 -28.40 9.27 17.04
CA LYS A 366 -29.67 9.94 17.34
C LYS A 366 -29.98 10.93 16.22
N GLU A 367 -31.26 11.21 15.99
CA GLU A 367 -31.65 12.13 14.92
C GLU A 367 -31.28 13.57 15.29
N GLY A 368 -30.69 14.31 14.34
CA GLY A 368 -30.12 15.63 14.58
C GLY A 368 -28.82 15.65 15.41
N PHE A 369 -28.22 14.50 15.76
CA PHE A 369 -27.03 14.42 16.63
C PHE A 369 -25.87 15.31 16.16
N PHE A 370 -25.54 15.26 14.86
CA PHE A 370 -24.46 16.07 14.29
C PHE A 370 -24.79 17.57 14.32
N ALA A 371 -26.03 17.95 14.03
CA ALA A 371 -26.46 19.34 14.09
C ALA A 371 -26.36 19.90 15.52
N ALA A 372 -26.83 19.14 16.52
CA ALA A 372 -26.69 19.50 17.93
C ALA A 372 -25.23 19.60 18.38
N ALA A 373 -24.36 18.70 17.91
CA ALA A 373 -22.93 18.72 18.20
C ALA A 373 -22.21 19.94 17.58
N VAL A 374 -22.55 20.33 16.35
CA VAL A 374 -21.98 21.55 15.72
C VAL A 374 -22.56 22.81 16.36
N SER A 375 -23.87 22.84 16.65
CA SER A 375 -24.54 23.97 17.30
C SER A 375 -24.12 24.24 18.75
N SER A 376 -23.45 23.30 19.43
CA SER A 376 -22.89 23.52 20.77
C SER A 376 -21.56 24.29 20.75
N LEU A 377 -20.93 24.44 19.59
CA LEU A 377 -19.74 25.26 19.40
C LEU A 377 -20.08 26.77 19.39
N PRO A 378 -19.15 27.66 19.77
CA PRO A 378 -19.31 29.09 19.50
C PRO A 378 -19.54 29.33 18.00
N LEU A 379 -20.56 30.15 17.68
CA LEU A 379 -21.07 30.37 16.31
C LEU A 379 -21.60 29.12 15.58
N GLY A 380 -21.81 27.99 16.28
CA GLY A 380 -22.22 26.70 15.70
C GLY A 380 -23.44 26.75 14.77
N ASN A 381 -24.43 27.59 15.07
CA ASN A 381 -25.63 27.77 14.23
C ASN A 381 -25.32 28.42 12.86
N TYR A 382 -24.28 29.26 12.77
CA TYR A 382 -23.77 29.78 11.50
C TYR A 382 -22.97 28.69 10.77
N ILE A 383 -22.15 27.94 11.51
CA ILE A 383 -21.30 26.86 10.97
C ILE A 383 -22.16 25.77 10.32
N ILE A 384 -23.21 25.27 10.99
CA ILE A 384 -24.10 24.24 10.41
C ILE A 384 -24.93 24.77 9.22
N SER A 385 -25.25 26.07 9.21
CA SER A 385 -25.97 26.69 8.09
C SER A 385 -25.11 26.76 6.82
N PHE A 386 -23.79 27.00 6.95
CA PHE A 386 -22.86 27.27 5.83
C PHE A 386 -21.62 26.35 5.83
N ILE A 387 -21.78 25.08 6.22
CA ILE A 387 -20.67 24.18 6.54
C ILE A 387 -19.73 23.87 5.36
N GLU A 388 -20.20 24.04 4.12
CA GLU A 388 -19.43 23.84 2.90
C GLU A 388 -18.59 25.08 2.50
N LEU A 389 -18.94 26.27 2.98
CA LEU A 389 -18.35 27.55 2.58
C LEU A 389 -16.80 27.58 2.66
N PRO A 390 -16.13 27.19 3.77
CA PRO A 390 -14.67 27.17 3.81
C PRO A 390 -14.05 26.24 2.76
N PHE A 391 -14.70 25.11 2.46
CA PHE A 391 -14.23 24.17 1.45
C PHE A 391 -14.47 24.69 0.03
N ILE A 392 -15.58 25.37 -0.23
CA ILE A 392 -15.87 26.06 -1.50
C ILE A 392 -14.83 27.16 -1.75
N ALA A 393 -14.43 27.92 -0.73
CA ALA A 393 -13.37 28.92 -0.85
C ALA A 393 -12.02 28.29 -1.26
N ILE A 394 -11.67 27.13 -0.70
CA ILE A 394 -10.47 26.36 -1.06
C ILE A 394 -10.56 25.83 -2.52
N ILE A 395 -11.75 25.38 -2.96
CA ILE A 395 -11.98 24.97 -4.36
C ILE A 395 -11.82 26.16 -5.32
N ILE A 396 -12.36 27.33 -4.99
CA ILE A 396 -12.22 28.56 -5.79
C ILE A 396 -10.74 28.96 -5.88
N TYR A 397 -10.02 28.94 -4.76
CA TYR A 397 -8.58 29.21 -4.72
C TYR A 397 -7.78 28.23 -5.60
N SER A 398 -8.12 26.94 -5.59
CA SER A 398 -7.56 25.96 -6.52
C SER A 398 -7.82 26.31 -7.98
N VAL A 399 -9.03 26.75 -8.35
CA VAL A 399 -9.35 27.12 -9.74
C VAL A 399 -8.56 28.37 -10.17
N VAL A 400 -8.27 29.29 -9.25
CA VAL A 400 -7.38 30.43 -9.50
C VAL A 400 -5.92 29.99 -9.70
N LEU A 401 -5.39 29.10 -8.84
CA LEU A 401 -4.05 28.53 -9.01
C LEU A 401 -3.92 27.82 -10.37
N LYS A 402 -4.88 26.94 -10.71
CA LYS A 402 -4.87 26.19 -11.98
C LYS A 402 -4.81 27.09 -13.23
N LYS A 403 -5.35 28.31 -13.16
CA LYS A 403 -5.29 29.29 -14.26
C LYS A 403 -3.96 30.05 -14.34
N ARG A 404 -3.21 30.12 -13.24
CA ARG A 404 -1.89 30.78 -13.16
C ARG A 404 -0.74 29.81 -13.44
N GLU A 405 -0.94 28.55 -13.10
CA GLU A 405 0.06 27.50 -13.16
C GLU A 405 0.26 26.97 -14.59
N LYS A 406 1.47 27.10 -15.12
CA LYS A 406 1.84 26.52 -16.43
C LYS A 406 2.03 25.01 -16.28
N GLN A 407 1.05 24.22 -16.70
CA GLN A 407 1.16 22.76 -16.73
C GLN A 407 2.20 22.34 -17.78
N LYS A 408 3.41 22.03 -17.33
CA LYS A 408 4.51 21.54 -18.15
C LYS A 408 5.18 20.32 -17.52
N LEU A 409 5.68 19.42 -18.36
CA LEU A 409 6.67 18.41 -17.99
C LEU A 409 8.05 18.92 -18.42
N VAL A 410 9.05 18.81 -17.55
CA VAL A 410 10.47 19.00 -17.92
C VAL A 410 11.17 17.65 -17.75
N ILE A 411 12.04 17.29 -18.68
CA ILE A 411 13.01 16.20 -18.54
C ILE A 411 14.42 16.79 -18.57
N SER A 412 15.21 16.45 -17.56
CA SER A 412 16.60 16.87 -17.42
C SER A 412 17.56 15.68 -17.28
N ASP A 413 18.84 15.90 -17.56
CA ASP A 413 19.91 14.95 -17.22
C ASP A 413 20.24 14.96 -15.72
N SER A 414 21.29 14.22 -15.33
CA SER A 414 21.84 14.18 -13.97
C SER A 414 22.56 15.46 -13.53
N GLN A 415 22.86 16.38 -14.46
CA GLN A 415 23.40 17.72 -14.19
C GLN A 415 22.29 18.78 -14.14
N THR A 416 21.02 18.37 -14.21
CA THR A 416 19.79 19.17 -14.28
C THR A 416 19.57 19.95 -15.58
N ASN A 417 20.42 19.80 -16.60
CA ASN A 417 20.24 20.43 -17.91
C ASN A 417 18.95 19.91 -18.56
N THR A 418 18.06 20.82 -18.99
CA THR A 418 16.83 20.43 -19.70
C THR A 418 17.15 19.82 -21.06
N ILE A 419 16.71 18.58 -21.28
CA ILE A 419 16.80 17.87 -22.57
C ILE A 419 15.53 18.12 -23.40
N CYS A 420 14.38 18.13 -22.74
CA CYS A 420 13.07 18.10 -23.36
C CYS A 420 12.02 18.77 -22.45
N GLU A 421 11.13 19.57 -23.02
CA GLU A 421 9.98 20.16 -22.31
C GLU A 421 8.69 19.75 -23.02
N VAL A 422 7.61 19.46 -22.29
CA VAL A 422 6.28 19.20 -22.87
C VAL A 422 5.29 20.21 -22.32
N VAL A 423 4.70 21.01 -23.20
CA VAL A 423 3.82 22.14 -22.86
C VAL A 423 2.39 21.82 -23.27
N GLY A 424 1.44 22.01 -22.34
CA GLY A 424 0.02 21.79 -22.59
C GLY A 424 -0.63 22.88 -23.45
N GLU A 425 -1.43 22.47 -24.42
CA GLU A 425 -2.26 23.34 -25.27
C GLU A 425 -3.76 23.00 -25.13
N LYS A 426 -4.60 23.65 -25.93
CA LYS A 426 -6.05 23.40 -25.95
C LYS A 426 -6.38 22.14 -26.77
N ASN A 427 -6.51 21.01 -26.07
CA ASN A 427 -6.74 19.65 -26.61
C ASN A 427 -5.53 18.99 -27.29
N SER A 428 -4.39 19.68 -27.35
CA SER A 428 -3.09 19.17 -27.77
C SER A 428 -2.03 19.38 -26.67
N PHE A 429 -0.83 18.88 -26.90
CA PHE A 429 0.39 19.31 -26.21
C PHE A 429 1.58 19.15 -27.14
N VAL A 430 2.63 19.94 -26.93
CA VAL A 430 3.79 19.98 -27.83
C VAL A 430 5.06 19.66 -27.05
N THR A 431 5.91 18.84 -27.68
CA THR A 431 7.21 18.41 -27.17
C THR A 431 8.29 19.26 -27.80
N LYS A 432 9.10 19.91 -26.97
CA LYS A 432 10.16 20.84 -27.32
C LYS A 432 11.55 20.25 -27.07
N ASP A 433 12.52 20.63 -27.91
CA ASP A 433 13.94 20.36 -27.67
C ASP A 433 14.55 21.27 -26.59
N ASN A 434 15.83 21.04 -26.27
CA ASN A 434 16.60 21.87 -25.33
C ASN A 434 16.86 23.32 -25.81
N LYS A 435 16.46 23.68 -27.03
CA LYS A 435 16.47 25.05 -27.58
C LYS A 435 15.06 25.68 -27.60
N GLY A 436 14.05 24.97 -27.09
CA GLY A 436 12.65 25.41 -27.05
C GLY A 436 11.90 25.28 -28.38
N ARG A 437 12.50 24.65 -29.41
CA ARG A 437 11.87 24.41 -30.72
C ARG A 437 10.90 23.25 -30.62
N ASP A 438 9.76 23.36 -31.28
CA ASP A 438 8.73 22.32 -31.33
C ASP A 438 9.16 21.18 -32.25
N VAL A 439 9.16 19.93 -31.75
CA VAL A 439 9.65 18.74 -32.48
C VAL A 439 8.53 17.73 -32.73
N LEU A 440 7.62 17.54 -31.77
CA LEU A 440 6.45 16.67 -31.91
C LEU A 440 5.21 17.32 -31.31
N LYS A 441 4.11 17.32 -32.06
CA LYS A 441 2.80 17.82 -31.66
C LYS A 441 1.87 16.65 -31.41
N VAL A 442 1.21 16.61 -30.26
CA VAL A 442 0.36 15.48 -29.86
C VAL A 442 -1.09 15.94 -29.72
N ARG A 443 -1.97 15.33 -30.51
CA ARG A 443 -3.40 15.66 -30.60
C ARG A 443 -4.23 14.59 -29.89
N LYS A 444 -4.98 14.95 -28.85
CA LYS A 444 -5.87 13.99 -28.16
C LYS A 444 -7.11 13.71 -29.00
N ILE A 445 -7.41 12.44 -29.22
CA ILE A 445 -8.44 11.95 -30.14
C ILE A 445 -9.30 10.87 -29.48
N GLY A 446 -10.53 10.73 -29.97
CA GLY A 446 -11.52 9.80 -29.44
C GLY A 446 -12.22 10.34 -28.21
N SER A 447 -12.57 9.45 -27.28
CA SER A 447 -13.48 9.73 -26.16
C SER A 447 -13.01 9.08 -24.86
N TYR A 448 -13.73 9.30 -23.76
CA TYR A 448 -13.45 8.63 -22.48
C TYR A 448 -13.44 7.09 -22.57
N PHE A 449 -14.14 6.50 -23.55
CA PHE A 449 -14.18 5.06 -23.82
C PHE A 449 -13.22 4.59 -24.92
N LYS A 450 -12.54 5.52 -25.61
CA LYS A 450 -11.54 5.26 -26.65
C LYS A 450 -10.49 6.36 -26.58
N ARG A 451 -9.61 6.30 -25.56
CA ARG A 451 -8.62 7.35 -25.26
C ARG A 451 -7.40 7.16 -26.17
N GLN A 452 -7.17 8.10 -27.09
CA GLN A 452 -6.09 8.01 -28.09
C GLN A 452 -5.37 9.35 -28.26
N TRP A 453 -4.13 9.30 -28.76
CA TRP A 453 -3.27 10.46 -29.00
C TRP A 453 -2.45 10.23 -30.27
N GLU A 454 -2.75 10.97 -31.33
CA GLU A 454 -1.91 11.01 -32.54
C GLU A 454 -0.69 11.88 -32.27
N CYS A 455 0.49 11.36 -32.60
CA CYS A 455 1.77 12.06 -32.49
C CYS A 455 2.23 12.45 -33.89
N ILE A 456 2.41 13.75 -34.07
CA ILE A 456 2.50 14.44 -35.37
C ILE A 456 3.89 15.10 -35.45
N ASN A 457 4.54 15.03 -36.62
CA ASN A 457 5.84 15.64 -36.87
C ASN A 457 5.75 17.13 -37.28
N GLU A 458 6.89 17.74 -37.59
CA GLU A 458 6.99 19.13 -38.06
C GLU A 458 6.22 19.39 -39.38
N ASP A 459 6.05 18.36 -40.24
CA ASP A 459 5.29 18.41 -41.50
C ASP A 459 3.77 18.15 -41.33
N ASP A 460 3.23 18.25 -40.10
CA ASP A 460 1.84 17.92 -39.71
C ASP A 460 1.40 16.47 -40.08
N SER A 461 2.34 15.54 -40.32
CA SER A 461 2.08 14.12 -40.62
C SER A 461 2.09 13.23 -39.37
N VAL A 462 1.22 12.22 -39.30
CA VAL A 462 1.08 11.32 -38.13
C VAL A 462 2.16 10.23 -38.17
N ILE A 463 3.09 10.24 -37.22
CA ILE A 463 4.16 9.23 -37.10
C ILE A 463 3.63 7.96 -36.43
N PHE A 464 2.88 8.11 -35.34
CA PHE A 464 2.32 7.02 -34.56
C PHE A 464 1.16 7.50 -33.68
N THR A 465 0.35 6.56 -33.20
CA THR A 465 -0.77 6.80 -32.29
C THR A 465 -0.57 6.02 -31.00
N ILE A 466 -0.61 6.72 -29.86
CA ILE A 466 -0.71 6.08 -28.55
C ILE A 466 -2.19 5.84 -28.26
N LYS A 467 -2.55 4.62 -27.85
CA LYS A 467 -3.91 4.24 -27.45
C LYS A 467 -3.89 3.68 -26.03
N ASP A 468 -4.92 3.97 -25.25
CA ASP A 468 -5.24 3.18 -24.05
C ASP A 468 -5.96 1.91 -24.50
N ASP A 469 -5.34 0.75 -24.27
CA ASP A 469 -5.90 -0.56 -24.61
C ASP A 469 -7.10 -0.90 -23.70
N HIS A 470 -7.14 -0.37 -22.47
CA HIS A 470 -8.13 -0.72 -21.45
C HIS A 470 -8.69 0.54 -20.72
N PRO A 471 -9.43 1.41 -21.43
CA PRO A 471 -9.94 2.67 -20.88
C PRO A 471 -11.04 2.53 -19.83
N ASP A 472 -11.62 1.33 -19.67
CA ASP A 472 -12.51 1.02 -18.55
C ASP A 472 -11.76 1.01 -17.20
N ILE A 473 -10.46 0.69 -17.19
CA ILE A 473 -9.60 0.84 -16.00
C ILE A 473 -9.48 2.31 -15.63
N TRP A 474 -9.16 3.19 -16.59
CA TRP A 474 -9.06 4.63 -16.32
C TRP A 474 -10.37 5.18 -15.76
N LEU A 475 -11.52 4.80 -16.34
CA LEU A 475 -12.82 5.23 -15.86
C LEU A 475 -13.15 4.72 -14.45
N ALA A 476 -12.90 3.43 -14.17
CA ALA A 476 -13.13 2.87 -12.84
C ALA A 476 -12.17 3.47 -11.79
N VAL A 477 -10.92 3.76 -12.15
CA VAL A 477 -9.97 4.47 -11.28
C VAL A 477 -10.40 5.93 -11.07
N LYS A 478 -11.01 6.58 -12.07
CA LYS A 478 -11.62 7.91 -11.92
C LYS A 478 -12.85 7.93 -11.02
N LEU A 479 -13.59 6.82 -10.88
CA LEU A 479 -14.81 6.75 -10.05
C LEU A 479 -14.56 6.18 -8.64
N LEU A 480 -13.64 5.22 -8.51
CA LEU A 480 -13.42 4.46 -7.26
C LEU A 480 -12.05 4.77 -6.62
N GLY A 481 -11.04 5.03 -7.44
CA GLY A 481 -9.69 5.41 -6.98
C GLY A 481 -8.69 4.26 -6.88
N ASN A 482 -7.42 4.58 -7.16
CA ASN A 482 -6.40 3.56 -7.31
C ASN A 482 -5.91 2.93 -5.98
N LYS A 483 -6.16 3.56 -4.82
CA LYS A 483 -5.75 3.03 -3.51
C LYS A 483 -6.23 1.59 -3.26
N LEU A 484 -7.46 1.27 -3.67
CA LEU A 484 -8.05 -0.06 -3.48
C LEU A 484 -7.98 -0.92 -4.75
N LEU A 485 -8.16 -0.31 -5.93
CA LEU A 485 -8.11 -1.03 -7.22
C LEU A 485 -6.71 -1.53 -7.59
N ARG A 486 -5.64 -0.80 -7.22
CA ARG A 486 -4.23 -1.08 -7.62
C ARG A 486 -4.09 -1.44 -9.11
N SER A 487 -4.77 -0.69 -9.98
CA SER A 487 -4.90 -0.95 -11.42
C SER A 487 -4.46 0.28 -12.23
N ARG A 488 -3.89 0.09 -13.42
CA ARG A 488 -3.45 1.20 -14.29
C ARG A 488 -3.94 1.04 -15.72
N SER A 489 -3.97 2.16 -16.42
CA SER A 489 -4.27 2.24 -17.85
C SER A 489 -3.13 1.63 -18.67
N TYR A 490 -3.44 0.82 -19.68
CA TYR A 490 -2.44 0.11 -20.50
C TYR A 490 -2.21 0.87 -21.80
N TYR A 491 -1.17 1.71 -21.85
CA TYR A 491 -0.87 2.53 -23.02
C TYR A 491 0.03 1.79 -24.03
N SER A 492 -0.41 1.67 -25.27
CA SER A 492 0.31 1.01 -26.37
C SER A 492 0.51 1.95 -27.56
N ILE A 493 1.62 1.78 -28.29
CA ILE A 493 2.02 2.57 -29.46
C ILE A 493 1.68 1.79 -30.73
N TYR A 494 1.05 2.45 -31.69
CA TYR A 494 0.62 1.88 -32.96
C TYR A 494 1.07 2.74 -34.14
N VAL A 495 1.44 2.11 -35.24
CA VAL A 495 1.63 2.76 -36.55
C VAL A 495 0.49 2.38 -37.50
N GLU A 496 0.65 2.69 -38.79
CA GLU A 496 -0.23 2.28 -39.87
C GLU A 496 -0.70 0.81 -39.76
N ASN A 497 -1.95 0.57 -40.18
CA ASN A 497 -2.61 -0.74 -40.11
C ASN A 497 -2.71 -1.34 -38.69
N ASP A 498 -2.70 -0.49 -37.66
CA ASP A 498 -2.81 -0.87 -36.24
C ASP A 498 -1.72 -1.88 -35.78
N LYS A 499 -0.56 -1.87 -36.43
CA LYS A 499 0.61 -2.63 -35.96
C LYS A 499 1.14 -2.01 -34.67
N ARG A 500 1.10 -2.76 -33.57
CA ARG A 500 1.67 -2.35 -32.28
C ARG A 500 3.21 -2.39 -32.35
N ILE A 501 3.85 -1.28 -31.99
CA ILE A 501 5.31 -1.09 -32.05
C ILE A 501 5.92 -0.62 -30.72
N GLY A 502 5.16 -0.64 -29.64
CA GLY A 502 5.64 -0.29 -28.31
C GLY A 502 4.51 -0.30 -27.29
N PHE A 503 4.85 -0.28 -26.01
CA PHE A 503 3.86 -0.28 -24.92
C PHE A 503 4.49 0.06 -23.56
N LEU A 504 3.62 0.46 -22.64
CA LEU A 504 3.90 0.61 -21.23
C LEU A 504 3.80 -0.77 -20.56
N PHE A 505 4.93 -1.36 -20.16
CA PHE A 505 4.95 -2.52 -19.28
C PHE A 505 4.79 -2.06 -17.84
N LEU A 506 3.74 -2.51 -17.16
CA LEU A 506 3.44 -2.13 -15.79
C LEU A 506 4.12 -3.09 -14.81
N ASP A 507 4.77 -2.58 -13.77
CA ASP A 507 5.17 -3.45 -12.66
C ASP A 507 3.92 -3.95 -11.91
N GLN A 508 3.91 -5.23 -11.57
CA GLN A 508 2.84 -5.87 -10.79
C GLN A 508 3.03 -5.63 -9.28
N ASN A 509 4.28 -5.42 -8.85
CA ASN A 509 4.65 -5.26 -7.44
C ASN A 509 4.63 -3.79 -7.03
N SER A 510 5.25 -2.90 -7.82
CA SER A 510 5.21 -1.45 -7.61
C SER A 510 4.12 -0.79 -8.44
N ILE A 511 3.15 -0.14 -7.77
CA ILE A 511 2.26 0.82 -8.43
C ILE A 511 3.08 1.93 -9.12
N ASN A 512 4.23 2.33 -8.58
CA ASN A 512 4.97 3.48 -9.10
C ASN A 512 6.03 3.13 -10.16
N GLY A 513 6.34 1.85 -10.36
CA GLY A 513 7.26 1.36 -11.38
C GLY A 513 6.57 1.06 -12.71
N TYR A 514 7.22 1.39 -13.82
CA TYR A 514 6.82 0.96 -15.17
C TYR A 514 8.01 1.05 -16.13
N GLN A 515 7.94 0.33 -17.25
CA GLN A 515 8.94 0.37 -18.31
C GLN A 515 8.29 0.77 -19.63
N VAL A 516 8.94 1.63 -20.41
CA VAL A 516 8.52 1.92 -21.79
C VAL A 516 9.32 1.02 -22.73
N HIS A 517 8.62 0.13 -23.42
CA HIS A 517 9.18 -0.73 -24.46
C HIS A 517 8.84 -0.18 -25.85
N PHE A 518 9.77 -0.34 -26.77
CA PHE A 518 9.64 0.06 -28.17
C PHE A 518 10.22 -1.05 -29.05
N ASP A 519 9.61 -1.27 -30.21
CA ASP A 519 9.95 -2.33 -31.15
C ASP A 519 11.19 -1.92 -31.96
N TYR A 520 12.13 -2.86 -32.12
CA TYR A 520 13.44 -2.55 -32.70
C TYR A 520 13.32 -2.02 -34.13
N ASP A 521 12.48 -2.65 -34.95
CA ASP A 521 12.24 -2.30 -36.36
C ASP A 521 11.83 -0.83 -36.58
N TYR A 522 11.37 -0.13 -35.52
CA TYR A 522 10.77 1.19 -35.58
C TYR A 522 11.50 2.27 -34.78
N PHE A 523 12.61 1.96 -34.12
CA PHE A 523 13.20 2.87 -33.11
C PHE A 523 13.60 4.26 -33.65
N ARG A 524 13.77 4.39 -34.97
CA ARG A 524 14.13 5.63 -35.67
C ARG A 524 12.94 6.53 -36.04
N LEU A 525 11.70 6.13 -35.77
CA LEU A 525 10.51 6.95 -36.07
C LEU A 525 10.50 8.30 -35.35
N ALA A 526 11.03 8.35 -34.12
CA ALA A 526 11.10 9.55 -33.30
C ALA A 526 12.22 9.41 -32.27
N ASN A 527 12.73 10.53 -31.76
CA ASN A 527 13.71 10.50 -30.67
C ASN A 527 13.12 9.76 -29.45
N PRO A 528 13.78 8.71 -28.92
CA PRO A 528 13.31 7.93 -27.78
C PRO A 528 12.93 8.77 -26.54
N VAL A 529 13.63 9.86 -26.27
CA VAL A 529 13.35 10.76 -25.12
C VAL A 529 12.04 11.52 -25.33
N HIS A 530 11.73 11.95 -26.56
CA HIS A 530 10.44 12.57 -26.87
C HIS A 530 9.28 11.57 -26.80
N VAL A 531 9.47 10.31 -27.23
CA VAL A 531 8.46 9.26 -27.02
C VAL A 531 8.16 9.09 -25.53
N VAL A 532 9.19 8.98 -24.69
CA VAL A 532 9.04 8.84 -23.23
C VAL A 532 8.38 10.08 -22.60
N SER A 533 8.72 11.30 -23.05
CA SER A 533 8.11 12.53 -22.54
C SER A 533 6.60 12.59 -22.80
N ILE A 534 6.15 12.07 -23.95
CA ILE A 534 4.73 11.98 -24.30
C ILE A 534 3.99 11.03 -23.33
N PHE A 535 4.54 9.84 -23.05
CA PHE A 535 3.97 8.94 -22.01
C PHE A 535 3.93 9.60 -20.64
N LEU A 536 5.04 10.18 -20.20
CA LEU A 536 5.14 10.85 -18.90
C LEU A 536 4.16 12.00 -18.75
N TYR A 537 3.94 12.78 -19.82
CA TYR A 537 2.97 13.88 -19.84
C TYR A 537 1.53 13.35 -19.77
N ILE A 538 1.15 12.36 -20.59
CA ILE A 538 -0.18 11.72 -20.54
C ILE A 538 -0.45 11.18 -19.14
N ILE A 539 0.49 10.41 -18.58
CA ILE A 539 0.40 9.76 -17.26
C ILE A 539 0.30 10.79 -16.12
N SER A 540 1.08 11.88 -16.18
CA SER A 540 1.14 12.92 -15.13
C SER A 540 0.02 13.95 -15.20
N ASN A 541 -0.52 14.21 -16.39
CA ASN A 541 -1.65 15.11 -16.59
C ASN A 541 -2.98 14.40 -16.27
N GLU A 542 -3.28 13.27 -16.92
CA GLU A 542 -4.56 12.56 -16.77
C GLU A 542 -4.77 12.01 -15.35
N ARG A 543 -3.67 11.56 -14.70
CA ARG A 543 -3.54 10.92 -13.37
C ARG A 543 -4.58 9.85 -13.01
N GLU A 544 -4.09 8.74 -12.47
CA GLU A 544 -4.89 7.65 -11.92
C GLU A 544 -5.36 7.94 -10.48
N GLU A 545 -6.10 9.05 -10.33
CA GLU A 545 -6.73 9.51 -9.10
C GLU A 545 -8.25 9.68 -9.31
N ASN A 546 -9.04 9.42 -8.27
CA ASN A 546 -10.51 9.45 -8.27
C ASN A 546 -11.02 10.90 -8.35
N ILE A 547 -11.97 11.21 -9.23
CA ILE A 547 -12.61 12.53 -9.38
C ILE A 547 -13.17 13.10 -8.07
N LEU A 548 -13.65 12.26 -7.16
CA LEU A 548 -14.14 12.66 -5.83
C LEU A 548 -13.01 12.95 -4.81
N PHE A 549 -11.75 12.71 -5.21
CA PHE A 549 -10.54 12.83 -4.40
C PHE A 549 -9.33 13.31 -5.25
N ILE A 550 -9.55 14.06 -6.33
CA ILE A 550 -8.52 14.71 -7.18
C ILE A 550 -8.10 16.03 -6.56
#